data_AF-A0AA40WEE8-F1
#
_entry.id   AF-A0AA40WEE8-F1
#
_cell.length_a   1.000
_cell.length_b   1.000
_cell.length_c   1.000
_cell.angle_alpha   90.00
_cell.angle_beta   90.00
_cell.angle_gamma   90.00
#
_symmetry.space_group_name_H-M   'P 1'
#
loop_
_entity.id
_entity.type
_entity.pdbx_description
1 polymer ?
#
loop_
_entity_poly.entity_id
_entity_poly.type
_entity_poly.pdbx_seq_one_letter_code
_entity_poly.pdbx_strand_id
1 'polypeptide(L)'
;MNFKKILNLTFKYISPKIKFWVKRLIYNFELKLNPSSGITYFKLFNTYYQMKNNMKLNPSWEYFLKKTIEVDPDFFFSNRRIIFNVFLNDSNLELMEEYMQIFEDFQSAYLQNHDLENFDFRFASPYLFSSYNVNSYLDTFIKAMELGLKPKRKILVLIPENEKIANPYMLKMWQKYIGVIRNSKTIELLSNLRKYLQYDIDYSCSLNGKSMYIEHAKVIVQKEWEKSNKKPLLKLTDEDIKAGWDLLAESGIKKNSWFVSLHVRDSGYLLGKPDDKNDSNFYRNADIDSYAEAIKTIVSRGGYVVRVGDPKMKYMSDKIEGIFDYAHSDVRSNKMDIFLFTQCRFFIATNSGPLLVPCIFNVPVVYTNVLPIIQRPWTKNTLYSPKLLKSNKENRILTLKEILESDIGKFYNTRQYTERYISIIDNTAHELNALILEMLNYLDGSLEYTDEDNANQEKLGNLYLKYSKYGNNGRMGRDFLKKHFSEQLFI
;
A
#
# COMPACT_ATOMS: atom_id res chain seq x y z
N MET A 1 -38.69 19.35 -1.39
CA MET A 1 -37.38 19.71 -1.99
C MET A 1 -36.35 19.81 -0.87
N ASN A 2 -35.36 18.93 -0.84
CA ASN A 2 -34.51 18.70 0.33
C ASN A 2 -33.64 19.94 0.64
N PHE A 3 -33.87 20.61 1.77
CA PHE A 3 -33.21 21.85 2.19
C PHE A 3 -31.67 21.73 2.16
N LYS A 4 -31.14 20.53 2.49
CA LYS A 4 -29.73 20.15 2.38
C LYS A 4 -29.18 20.25 0.95
N LYS A 5 -30.00 19.94 -0.05
CA LYS A 5 -29.62 19.90 -1.47
C LYS A 5 -29.52 21.31 -2.06
N ILE A 6 -30.40 22.22 -1.63
CA ILE A 6 -30.36 23.65 -1.98
C ILE A 6 -29.16 24.32 -1.32
N LEU A 7 -28.92 24.05 -0.02
CA LEU A 7 -27.74 24.55 0.69
C LEU A 7 -26.43 24.08 0.02
N ASN A 8 -26.34 22.81 -0.40
CA ASN A 8 -25.14 22.31 -1.08
C ASN A 8 -24.90 22.96 -2.46
N LEU A 9 -25.95 23.33 -3.19
CA LEU A 9 -25.85 24.01 -4.49
C LEU A 9 -25.44 25.49 -4.34
N THR A 10 -25.99 26.21 -3.35
CA THR A 10 -25.60 27.61 -3.08
C THR A 10 -24.20 27.71 -2.47
N PHE A 11 -23.79 26.76 -1.63
CA PHE A 11 -22.44 26.73 -1.09
C PHE A 11 -21.38 26.48 -2.17
N LYS A 12 -21.68 25.91 -3.34
CA LYS A 12 -20.64 25.69 -4.37
C LYS A 12 -19.96 26.99 -4.81
N TYR A 13 -20.66 28.12 -4.79
CA TYR A 13 -20.18 29.43 -5.26
C TYR A 13 -19.75 30.39 -4.14
N ILE A 14 -19.89 29.99 -2.87
CA ILE A 14 -19.49 30.81 -1.72
C ILE A 14 -17.97 30.66 -1.48
N SER A 15 -17.28 31.78 -1.24
CA SER A 15 -15.83 31.77 -0.97
C SER A 15 -15.49 30.91 0.26
N PRO A 16 -14.34 30.21 0.27
CA PRO A 16 -13.92 29.38 1.41
C PRO A 16 -13.92 30.14 2.74
N LYS A 17 -13.54 31.43 2.72
CA LYS A 17 -13.55 32.30 3.90
C LYS A 17 -14.96 32.50 4.46
N ILE A 18 -15.95 32.78 3.61
CA ILE A 18 -17.34 32.96 4.07
C ILE A 18 -17.88 31.65 4.63
N LYS A 19 -17.63 30.52 3.96
CA LYS A 19 -18.01 29.19 4.46
C LYS A 19 -17.45 28.92 5.84
N PHE A 20 -16.17 29.25 6.05
CA PHE A 20 -15.49 29.11 7.32
C PHE A 20 -16.22 29.87 8.43
N TRP A 21 -16.48 31.16 8.24
CA TRP A 21 -17.14 31.98 9.28
C TRP A 21 -18.57 31.51 9.58
N VAL A 22 -19.35 31.14 8.56
CA VAL A 22 -20.70 30.59 8.75
C VAL A 22 -20.65 29.29 9.56
N LYS A 23 -19.79 28.33 9.16
CA LYS A 23 -19.62 27.06 9.90
C LYS A 23 -19.15 27.30 11.33
N ARG A 24 -18.16 28.18 11.52
CA ARG A 24 -17.64 28.55 12.84
C ARG A 24 -18.72 29.11 13.75
N LEU A 25 -19.57 30.00 13.26
CA LEU A 25 -20.69 30.55 14.03
C LEU A 25 -21.69 29.47 14.43
N ILE A 26 -22.10 28.62 13.48
CA ILE A 26 -23.03 27.52 13.71
C ILE A 26 -22.47 26.56 14.78
N TYR A 27 -21.24 26.09 14.61
CA TYR A 27 -20.66 25.10 15.52
C TYR A 27 -20.35 25.68 16.90
N ASN A 28 -19.98 26.95 17.00
CA ASN A 28 -19.83 27.61 18.31
C ASN A 28 -21.18 27.79 19.01
N PHE A 29 -22.27 28.02 18.27
CA PHE A 29 -23.61 28.02 18.84
C PHE A 29 -24.03 26.61 19.30
N GLU A 30 -23.75 25.57 18.51
CA GLU A 30 -23.93 24.17 18.93
C GLU A 30 -23.17 23.86 20.24
N LEU A 31 -21.92 24.33 20.39
CA LEU A 31 -21.15 24.14 21.63
C LEU A 31 -21.69 24.91 22.83
N LYS A 32 -22.35 26.06 22.63
CA LYS A 32 -23.05 26.75 23.73
C LYS A 32 -24.22 25.94 24.25
N LEU A 33 -24.90 25.19 23.37
CA LEU A 33 -26.02 24.31 23.74
C LEU A 33 -25.54 22.99 24.32
N ASN A 34 -24.44 22.43 23.82
CA ASN A 34 -23.83 21.20 24.31
C ASN A 34 -22.30 21.33 24.37
N PRO A 35 -21.74 21.82 25.49
CA PRO A 35 -20.29 22.00 25.66
C PRO A 35 -19.49 20.70 25.63
N SER A 36 -20.13 19.54 25.83
CA SER A 36 -19.48 18.23 25.81
C SER A 36 -19.58 17.52 24.45
N SER A 37 -20.02 18.22 23.40
CA SER A 37 -20.21 17.63 22.07
C SER A 37 -18.88 17.38 21.34
N GLY A 38 -18.34 16.17 21.46
CA GLY A 38 -17.14 15.74 20.72
C GLY A 38 -17.27 15.92 19.22
N ILE A 39 -18.43 15.56 18.66
CA ILE A 39 -18.71 15.75 17.23
C ILE A 39 -18.65 17.21 16.79
N THR A 40 -19.09 18.15 17.63
CA THR A 40 -19.05 19.58 17.31
C THR A 40 -17.62 20.12 17.38
N TYR A 41 -16.84 19.71 18.38
CA TYR A 41 -15.40 19.99 18.40
C TYR A 41 -14.68 19.42 17.17
N PHE A 42 -15.03 18.20 16.76
CA PHE A 42 -14.46 17.57 15.57
C PHE A 42 -14.79 18.33 14.27
N LYS A 43 -16.03 18.80 14.12
CA LYS A 43 -16.43 19.66 12.99
C LYS A 43 -15.63 20.97 12.96
N LEU A 44 -15.37 21.57 14.14
CA LEU A 44 -14.53 22.77 14.26
C LEU A 44 -13.07 22.46 13.91
N PHE A 45 -12.51 21.35 14.39
CA PHE A 45 -11.18 20.86 14.00
C PHE A 45 -11.05 20.83 12.47
N ASN A 46 -11.95 20.11 11.78
CA ASN A 46 -11.87 19.97 10.32
C ASN A 46 -12.01 21.33 9.61
N THR A 47 -12.92 22.19 10.09
CA THR A 47 -13.14 23.52 9.52
C THR A 47 -11.93 24.43 9.68
N TYR A 48 -11.26 24.39 10.84
CA TYR A 48 -10.05 25.16 11.10
C TYR A 48 -8.84 24.58 10.36
N TYR A 49 -8.70 23.26 10.31
CA TYR A 49 -7.61 22.58 9.61
C TYR A 49 -7.62 22.89 8.11
N GLN A 50 -8.80 22.98 7.48
CA GLN A 50 -8.93 23.36 6.08
C GLN A 50 -8.48 24.81 5.80
N MET A 51 -8.47 25.68 6.81
CA MET A 51 -8.09 27.09 6.69
C MET A 51 -6.67 27.38 7.17
N LYS A 52 -5.92 26.35 7.63
CA LYS A 52 -4.60 26.50 8.28
C LYS A 52 -3.57 27.30 7.46
N ASN A 53 -3.63 27.18 6.13
CA ASN A 53 -2.71 27.87 5.22
C ASN A 53 -3.23 29.23 4.74
N ASN A 54 -4.50 29.55 5.03
CA ASN A 54 -5.18 30.76 4.54
C ASN A 54 -5.41 31.80 5.63
N MET A 55 -5.43 31.38 6.89
CA MET A 55 -5.71 32.23 8.05
C MET A 55 -4.92 31.75 9.27
N LYS A 56 -4.32 32.69 10.00
CA LYS A 56 -3.89 32.45 11.38
C LYS A 56 -5.11 32.53 12.28
N LEU A 57 -5.49 31.41 12.88
CA LEU A 57 -6.70 31.28 13.68
C LEU A 57 -6.34 31.02 15.15
N ASN A 58 -7.08 31.65 16.06
CA ASN A 58 -6.98 31.43 17.49
C ASN A 58 -8.39 31.12 18.05
N PRO A 59 -8.60 30.00 18.78
CA PRO A 59 -7.69 28.87 18.99
C PRO A 59 -7.24 28.19 17.68
N SER A 60 -6.11 27.47 17.71
CA SER A 60 -5.63 26.69 16.56
C SER A 60 -6.54 25.48 16.28
N TRP A 61 -6.35 24.82 15.14
CA TRP A 61 -7.08 23.58 14.84
C TRP A 61 -6.75 22.46 15.85
N GLU A 62 -5.53 22.44 16.41
CA GLU A 62 -5.07 21.47 17.40
C GLU A 62 -5.86 21.56 18.70
N TYR A 63 -6.25 22.78 19.11
CA TYR A 63 -7.10 22.99 20.28
C TYR A 63 -8.41 22.22 20.16
N PHE A 64 -9.08 22.30 19.00
CA PHE A 64 -10.35 21.60 18.78
C PHE A 64 -10.16 20.08 18.71
N LEU A 65 -9.03 19.62 18.18
CA LEU A 65 -8.69 18.20 18.19
C LEU A 65 -8.50 17.68 19.61
N LYS A 66 -7.69 18.37 20.44
CA LYS A 66 -7.48 18.03 21.85
C LYS A 66 -8.81 18.05 22.62
N LYS A 67 -9.64 19.07 22.41
CA LYS A 67 -10.97 19.13 23.04
C LYS A 67 -11.88 17.99 22.63
N THR A 68 -11.83 17.55 21.37
CA THR A 68 -12.59 16.37 20.91
C THR A 68 -12.24 15.13 21.75
N ILE A 69 -10.95 14.93 22.05
CA ILE A 69 -10.45 13.81 22.87
C ILE A 69 -10.90 13.97 24.32
N GLU A 70 -10.76 15.17 24.89
CA GLU A 70 -11.07 15.46 26.29
C GLU A 70 -12.55 15.31 26.64
N VAL A 71 -13.46 15.82 25.79
CA VAL A 71 -14.89 15.88 26.13
C VAL A 71 -15.67 14.63 25.76
N ASP A 72 -15.18 13.86 24.78
CA ASP A 72 -15.89 12.69 24.24
C ASP A 72 -14.89 11.61 23.75
N PRO A 73 -14.22 10.90 24.68
CA PRO A 73 -13.32 9.78 24.39
C PRO A 73 -13.90 8.75 23.41
N ASP A 74 -15.18 8.40 23.59
CA ASP A 74 -15.87 7.37 22.81
C ASP A 74 -16.07 7.78 21.35
N PHE A 75 -16.44 9.04 21.12
CA PHE A 75 -16.47 9.61 19.78
C PHE A 75 -15.08 9.59 19.16
N PHE A 76 -14.03 9.94 19.91
CA PHE A 76 -12.66 9.93 19.41
C PHE A 76 -12.21 8.52 18.99
N PHE A 77 -12.39 7.50 19.83
CA PHE A 77 -12.11 6.10 19.45
C PHE A 77 -12.85 5.70 18.18
N SER A 78 -14.12 6.08 18.06
CA SER A 78 -14.96 5.69 16.91
C SER A 78 -14.58 6.41 15.61
N ASN A 79 -13.99 7.61 15.69
CA ASN A 79 -13.74 8.48 14.55
C ASN A 79 -12.25 8.74 14.26
N ARG A 80 -11.33 8.15 15.03
CA ARG A 80 -9.87 8.33 14.89
C ARG A 80 -9.34 8.17 13.47
N ARG A 81 -9.90 7.22 12.70
CA ARG A 81 -9.52 6.92 11.31
C ARG A 81 -9.83 8.07 10.35
N ILE A 82 -10.86 8.87 10.65
CA ILE A 82 -11.20 10.03 9.83
C ILE A 82 -10.08 11.06 9.89
N ILE A 83 -9.48 11.27 11.05
CA ILE A 83 -8.37 12.22 11.24
C ILE A 83 -7.13 11.75 10.48
N PHE A 84 -6.78 10.46 10.56
CA PHE A 84 -5.68 9.89 9.76
C PHE A 84 -5.90 10.15 8.27
N ASN A 85 -7.11 9.91 7.76
CA ASN A 85 -7.43 10.14 6.35
C ASN A 85 -7.35 11.63 5.97
N VAL A 86 -7.68 12.57 6.85
CA VAL A 86 -7.53 14.01 6.60
C VAL A 86 -6.07 14.36 6.35
N PHE A 87 -5.15 13.88 7.21
CA PHE A 87 -3.73 14.18 7.06
C PHE A 87 -3.08 13.44 5.89
N LEU A 88 -3.51 12.19 5.64
CA LEU A 88 -3.06 11.41 4.50
C LEU A 88 -3.45 12.07 3.17
N ASN A 89 -4.68 12.58 3.06
CA ASN A 89 -5.14 13.29 1.86
C ASN A 89 -4.37 14.59 1.60
N ASP A 90 -3.98 15.29 2.65
CA ASP A 90 -3.12 16.49 2.57
C ASP A 90 -1.62 16.13 2.41
N SER A 91 -1.27 14.84 2.34
CA SER A 91 0.11 14.36 2.25
C SER A 91 1.03 14.84 3.38
N ASN A 92 0.45 15.17 4.54
CA ASN A 92 1.15 15.68 5.72
C ASN A 92 1.48 14.53 6.70
N LEU A 93 2.52 13.77 6.34
CA LEU A 93 2.95 12.57 7.07
C LEU A 93 3.45 12.88 8.48
N GLU A 94 4.14 14.01 8.68
CA GLU A 94 4.67 14.39 9.98
C GLU A 94 3.55 14.58 10.99
N LEU A 95 2.51 15.32 10.59
CA LEU A 95 1.34 15.50 11.43
C LEU A 95 0.55 14.20 11.62
N MET A 96 0.57 13.33 10.61
CA MET A 96 -0.05 12.01 10.73
C MET A 96 0.66 11.15 11.78
N GLU A 97 2.00 11.11 11.80
CA GLU A 97 2.79 10.38 12.80
C GLU A 97 2.62 10.99 14.20
N GLU A 98 2.64 12.32 14.32
CA GLU A 98 2.35 13.01 15.58
C GLU A 98 0.98 12.62 16.13
N TYR A 99 -0.05 12.64 15.27
CA TYR A 99 -1.39 12.25 15.67
C TYR A 99 -1.51 10.75 15.99
N MET A 100 -0.77 9.87 15.29
CA MET A 100 -0.68 8.46 15.65
C MET A 100 -0.10 8.27 17.06
N GLN A 101 0.94 9.03 17.41
CA GLN A 101 1.50 9.02 18.76
C GLN A 101 0.49 9.51 19.80
N ILE A 102 -0.19 10.63 19.55
CA ILE A 102 -1.25 11.14 20.43
C ILE A 102 -2.33 10.09 20.65
N PHE A 103 -2.76 9.39 19.58
CA PHE A 103 -3.75 8.34 19.70
C PHE A 103 -3.25 7.15 20.52
N GLU A 104 -2.02 6.70 20.30
CA GLU A 104 -1.43 5.57 21.04
C GLU A 104 -1.24 5.88 22.53
N ASP A 105 -0.74 7.08 22.86
CA ASP A 105 -0.58 7.54 24.23
C ASP A 105 -1.93 7.65 24.93
N PHE A 106 -2.92 8.23 24.25
CA PHE A 106 -4.29 8.32 24.74
C PHE A 106 -4.92 6.94 24.96
N GLN A 107 -4.80 6.04 23.98
CA GLN A 107 -5.33 4.68 24.09
C GLN A 107 -4.67 3.96 25.27
N SER A 108 -3.34 4.05 25.42
CA SER A 108 -2.61 3.41 26.50
C SER A 108 -3.06 3.92 27.88
N ALA A 109 -3.18 5.24 28.05
CA ALA A 109 -3.68 5.84 29.29
C ALA A 109 -5.14 5.44 29.57
N TYR A 110 -5.98 5.43 28.54
CA TYR A 110 -7.38 5.01 28.67
C TYR A 110 -7.49 3.55 29.10
N LEU A 111 -6.73 2.64 28.48
CA LEU A 111 -6.73 1.22 28.82
C LEU A 111 -6.25 0.96 30.25
N GLN A 112 -5.26 1.72 30.74
CA GLN A 112 -4.79 1.63 32.12
C GLN A 112 -5.86 2.12 33.11
N ASN A 113 -6.48 3.27 32.86
CA ASN A 113 -7.48 3.86 33.76
C ASN A 113 -8.80 3.06 33.85
N HIS A 114 -9.04 2.13 32.93
CA HIS A 114 -10.26 1.32 32.87
C HIS A 114 -9.99 -0.19 33.04
N ASP A 115 -8.80 -0.57 33.53
CA ASP A 115 -8.38 -1.97 33.74
C ASP A 115 -8.44 -2.86 32.48
N LEU A 116 -8.34 -2.26 31.30
CA LEU A 116 -8.37 -2.96 30.01
C LEU A 116 -6.98 -3.33 29.49
N GLU A 117 -5.90 -2.80 30.06
CA GLU A 117 -4.54 -3.06 29.56
C GLU A 117 -4.10 -4.53 29.77
N ASN A 118 -4.69 -5.20 30.77
CA ASN A 118 -4.41 -6.58 31.16
C ASN A 118 -4.89 -7.62 30.13
N PHE A 119 -5.76 -7.24 29.18
CA PHE A 119 -6.13 -8.15 28.10
C PHE A 119 -4.90 -8.52 27.27
N ASP A 120 -4.63 -9.83 27.16
CA ASP A 120 -3.50 -10.37 26.39
C ASP A 120 -3.71 -10.28 24.87
N PHE A 121 -4.92 -9.88 24.46
CA PHE A 121 -5.30 -9.70 23.07
C PHE A 121 -5.60 -8.24 22.70
N ARG A 122 -5.50 -7.97 21.41
CA ARG A 122 -5.90 -6.73 20.74
C ARG A 122 -6.67 -7.09 19.49
N PHE A 123 -7.52 -6.19 19.03
CA PHE A 123 -8.29 -6.42 17.80
C PHE A 123 -7.60 -5.82 16.59
N ALA A 124 -7.89 -6.36 15.40
CA ALA A 124 -7.61 -5.69 14.13
C ALA A 124 -8.92 -5.35 13.40
N SER A 125 -8.80 -4.52 12.37
CA SER A 125 -9.92 -4.15 11.49
C SER A 125 -10.62 -5.40 10.92
N PRO A 126 -11.98 -5.42 10.88
CA PRO A 126 -12.72 -6.53 10.25
C PRO A 126 -12.42 -6.67 8.75
N TYR A 127 -11.94 -5.59 8.13
CA TYR A 127 -11.65 -5.50 6.69
C TYR A 127 -10.22 -5.91 6.33
N LEU A 128 -9.43 -6.43 7.28
CA LEU A 128 -8.03 -6.83 7.08
C LEU A 128 -7.85 -7.81 5.90
N PHE A 129 -8.86 -8.62 5.57
CA PHE A 129 -8.78 -9.61 4.48
C PHE A 129 -9.63 -9.24 3.26
N SER A 130 -10.13 -8.01 3.18
CA SER A 130 -10.93 -7.52 2.03
C SER A 130 -10.11 -7.29 0.76
N SER A 131 -8.78 -7.19 0.88
CA SER A 131 -7.85 -7.02 -0.24
C SER A 131 -6.49 -7.64 0.08
N TYR A 132 -5.67 -7.89 -0.95
CA TYR A 132 -4.31 -8.40 -0.76
C TYR A 132 -3.41 -7.44 0.02
N ASN A 133 -3.62 -6.12 -0.07
CA ASN A 133 -2.67 -5.13 0.42
C ASN A 133 -2.37 -5.26 1.92
N VAL A 134 -3.42 -5.50 2.69
CA VAL A 134 -3.35 -5.51 4.16
C VAL A 134 -2.60 -6.73 4.72
N ASN A 135 -2.34 -7.76 3.91
CA ASN A 135 -1.52 -8.91 4.32
C ASN A 135 -0.07 -8.50 4.62
N SER A 136 0.49 -7.57 3.85
CA SER A 136 1.85 -7.05 4.09
C SER A 136 1.95 -6.21 5.38
N TYR A 137 0.86 -5.56 5.78
CA TYR A 137 0.78 -4.80 7.01
C TYR A 137 0.68 -5.74 8.20
N LEU A 138 -0.14 -6.80 8.09
CA LEU A 138 -0.18 -7.85 9.09
C LEU A 138 1.20 -8.54 9.24
N ASP A 139 1.86 -8.87 8.14
CA ASP A 139 3.23 -9.41 8.15
C ASP A 139 4.20 -8.49 8.90
N THR A 140 4.17 -7.20 8.60
CA THR A 140 4.96 -6.17 9.31
C THR A 140 4.67 -6.19 10.81
N PHE A 141 3.38 -6.23 11.18
CA PHE A 141 2.96 -6.18 12.59
C PHE A 141 3.40 -7.42 13.37
N ILE A 142 3.23 -8.61 12.80
CA ILE A 142 3.66 -9.88 13.42
C ILE A 142 5.19 -9.92 13.51
N LYS A 143 5.93 -9.54 12.45
CA LYS A 143 7.40 -9.48 12.47
C LYS A 143 7.91 -8.51 13.52
N ALA A 144 7.29 -7.34 13.68
CA ALA A 144 7.66 -6.38 14.73
C ALA A 144 7.55 -6.99 16.14
N MET A 145 6.49 -7.75 16.41
CA MET A 145 6.34 -8.50 17.66
C MET A 145 7.41 -9.60 17.82
N GLU A 146 7.70 -10.35 16.76
CA GLU A 146 8.70 -11.42 16.76
C GLU A 146 10.16 -10.93 16.82
N LEU A 147 10.40 -9.66 16.47
CA LEU A 147 11.69 -8.99 16.62
C LEU A 147 11.83 -8.28 17.97
N GLY A 148 10.78 -8.22 18.79
CA GLY A 148 10.79 -7.47 20.04
C GLY A 148 10.72 -5.94 19.86
N LEU A 149 10.40 -5.47 18.64
CA LEU A 149 10.21 -4.05 18.35
C LEU A 149 8.87 -3.52 18.89
N LYS A 150 7.93 -4.41 19.22
CA LYS A 150 6.73 -4.05 19.98
C LYS A 150 6.27 -5.21 20.89
N PRO A 151 5.43 -4.93 21.91
CA PRO A 151 4.92 -5.96 22.80
C PRO A 151 4.15 -7.07 22.06
N LYS A 152 4.41 -8.33 22.44
CA LYS A 152 3.67 -9.47 21.92
C LYS A 152 2.24 -9.48 22.49
N ARG A 153 1.24 -9.46 21.62
CA ARG A 153 -0.19 -9.56 21.96
C ARG A 153 -0.88 -10.51 20.97
N LYS A 154 -1.90 -11.23 21.41
CA LYS A 154 -2.76 -12.03 20.51
C LYS A 154 -3.58 -11.06 19.65
N ILE A 155 -3.66 -11.30 18.34
CA ILE A 155 -4.49 -10.49 17.44
C ILE A 155 -5.78 -11.23 17.14
N LEU A 156 -6.92 -10.59 17.43
CA LEU A 156 -8.24 -11.09 17.11
C LEU A 156 -8.87 -10.28 15.97
N VAL A 157 -9.43 -10.98 14.98
CA VAL A 157 -10.14 -10.36 13.85
C VAL A 157 -11.58 -10.82 13.87
N LEU A 158 -12.49 -9.87 14.10
CA LEU A 158 -13.93 -10.09 14.11
C LEU A 158 -14.45 -9.92 12.69
N ILE A 159 -14.60 -11.01 11.93
CA ILE A 159 -14.99 -10.95 10.51
C ILE A 159 -16.44 -11.40 10.38
N PRO A 160 -17.40 -10.50 10.10
CA PRO A 160 -18.79 -10.88 9.85
C PRO A 160 -18.93 -11.97 8.77
N GLU A 161 -19.95 -12.82 8.88
CA GLU A 161 -20.15 -13.94 7.95
C GLU A 161 -20.28 -13.48 6.49
N ASN A 162 -20.89 -12.32 6.27
CA ASN A 162 -21.10 -11.69 4.96
C ASN A 162 -19.90 -10.88 4.46
N GLU A 163 -18.85 -10.71 5.26
CA GLU A 163 -17.67 -9.94 4.86
C GLU A 163 -16.86 -10.72 3.82
N LYS A 164 -16.52 -10.05 2.71
CA LYS A 164 -15.78 -10.66 1.61
C LYS A 164 -14.32 -10.88 2.02
N ILE A 165 -13.85 -12.11 1.83
CA ILE A 165 -12.43 -12.45 1.96
C ILE A 165 -11.83 -12.53 0.55
N ALA A 166 -10.83 -11.69 0.28
CA ALA A 166 -10.17 -11.62 -1.03
C ALA A 166 -9.51 -12.94 -1.43
N ASN A 167 -8.82 -13.59 -0.48
CA ASN A 167 -8.24 -14.91 -0.67
C ASN A 167 -8.40 -15.75 0.62
N PRO A 168 -9.40 -16.66 0.68
CA PRO A 168 -9.66 -17.50 1.85
C PRO A 168 -8.50 -18.43 2.23
N TYR A 169 -7.67 -18.83 1.26
CA TYR A 169 -6.51 -19.67 1.54
C TYR A 169 -5.43 -18.87 2.30
N MET A 170 -5.18 -17.61 1.92
CA MET A 170 -4.32 -16.72 2.71
C MET A 170 -4.83 -16.49 4.13
N LEU A 171 -6.15 -16.30 4.31
CA LEU A 171 -6.72 -16.20 5.66
C LEU A 171 -6.39 -17.44 6.50
N LYS A 172 -6.57 -18.64 5.93
CA LYS A 172 -6.23 -19.91 6.58
C LYS A 172 -4.76 -19.95 7.01
N MET A 173 -3.84 -19.46 6.19
CA MET A 173 -2.42 -19.40 6.54
C MET A 173 -2.16 -18.44 7.71
N TRP A 174 -2.81 -17.27 7.70
CA TRP A 174 -2.67 -16.27 8.76
C TRP A 174 -3.28 -16.71 10.11
N GLN A 175 -4.25 -17.62 10.13
CA GLN A 175 -4.84 -18.15 11.37
C GLN A 175 -3.83 -18.86 12.30
N LYS A 176 -2.62 -19.15 11.82
CA LYS A 176 -1.49 -19.55 12.69
C LYS A 176 -1.05 -18.45 13.66
N TYR A 177 -1.21 -17.18 13.27
CA TYR A 177 -0.74 -16.00 14.00
C TYR A 177 -1.87 -15.14 14.57
N ILE A 178 -3.09 -15.30 14.06
CA ILE A 178 -4.26 -14.52 14.48
C ILE A 178 -5.44 -15.42 14.85
N GLY A 179 -6.27 -14.97 15.80
CA GLY A 179 -7.58 -15.54 16.05
C GLY A 179 -8.63 -14.91 15.14
N VAL A 180 -9.48 -15.73 14.53
CA VAL A 180 -10.57 -15.27 13.65
C VAL A 180 -11.90 -15.69 14.26
N ILE A 181 -12.78 -14.71 14.49
CA ILE A 181 -14.12 -14.94 15.03
C ILE A 181 -15.13 -14.51 13.98
N ARG A 182 -16.00 -15.44 13.57
CA ARG A 182 -17.08 -15.19 12.59
C ARG A 182 -18.49 -15.27 13.17
N ASN A 183 -18.65 -15.86 14.36
CA ASN A 183 -19.95 -16.01 15.00
C ASN A 183 -20.56 -14.64 15.36
N SER A 184 -21.76 -14.37 14.85
CA SER A 184 -22.44 -13.08 14.99
C SER A 184 -22.65 -12.64 16.45
N LYS A 185 -23.09 -13.55 17.33
CA LYS A 185 -23.32 -13.26 18.76
C LYS A 185 -22.01 -12.91 19.47
N THR A 186 -20.93 -13.65 19.20
CA THR A 186 -19.61 -13.35 19.77
C THR A 186 -19.07 -12.02 19.24
N ILE A 187 -19.27 -11.73 17.95
CA ILE A 187 -18.87 -10.45 17.35
C ILE A 187 -19.62 -9.29 18.02
N GLU A 188 -20.93 -9.41 18.22
CA GLU A 188 -21.75 -8.39 18.89
C GLU A 188 -21.21 -8.10 20.30
N LEU A 189 -20.98 -9.15 21.09
CA LEU A 189 -20.43 -9.04 22.45
C LEU A 189 -19.06 -8.34 22.47
N LEU A 190 -18.15 -8.73 21.57
CA LEU A 190 -16.78 -8.21 21.55
C LEU A 190 -16.65 -6.86 20.84
N SER A 191 -17.63 -6.43 20.05
CA SER A 191 -17.54 -5.18 19.29
C SER A 191 -17.48 -3.94 20.19
N ASN A 192 -18.10 -3.99 21.37
CA ASN A 192 -18.03 -2.93 22.37
C ASN A 192 -16.61 -2.76 22.94
N LEU A 193 -15.86 -3.84 23.10
CA LEU A 193 -14.46 -3.80 23.51
C LEU A 193 -13.53 -3.45 22.34
N ARG A 194 -13.90 -3.85 21.12
CA ARG A 194 -13.09 -3.63 19.91
C ARG A 194 -12.71 -2.16 19.73
N LYS A 195 -13.64 -1.23 19.94
CA LYS A 195 -13.38 0.20 19.71
C LYS A 195 -12.19 0.73 20.54
N TYR A 196 -11.99 0.20 21.74
CA TYR A 196 -10.91 0.56 22.66
C TYR A 196 -9.63 -0.23 22.44
N LEU A 197 -9.74 -1.53 22.14
CA LEU A 197 -8.60 -2.47 22.07
C LEU A 197 -8.09 -2.73 20.64
N GLN A 198 -8.59 -2.01 19.63
CA GLN A 198 -8.19 -2.21 18.25
C GLN A 198 -6.88 -1.50 17.91
N TYR A 199 -5.98 -2.23 17.25
CA TYR A 199 -4.87 -1.69 16.49
C TYR A 199 -5.32 -1.35 15.06
N ASP A 200 -4.92 -0.17 14.59
CA ASP A 200 -5.12 0.26 13.21
C ASP A 200 -3.95 -0.21 12.32
N ILE A 201 -3.78 -1.53 12.24
CA ILE A 201 -2.70 -2.19 11.48
C ILE A 201 -2.65 -1.73 10.02
N ASP A 202 -3.78 -1.29 9.47
CA ASP A 202 -3.89 -0.76 8.11
C ASP A 202 -3.33 0.67 7.92
N TYR A 203 -2.96 1.37 9.01
CA TYR A 203 -2.40 2.72 8.96
C TYR A 203 -1.12 2.88 9.76
N SER A 204 -1.00 2.27 10.93
CA SER A 204 0.12 2.53 11.82
C SER A 204 0.71 1.27 12.41
N CYS A 205 1.98 1.38 12.77
CA CYS A 205 2.66 0.40 13.60
C CYS A 205 3.65 1.14 14.48
N SER A 206 3.53 0.96 15.79
CA SER A 206 4.50 1.50 16.73
C SER A 206 5.68 0.56 16.92
N LEU A 207 6.87 1.13 16.82
CA LEU A 207 8.15 0.46 16.99
C LEU A 207 8.90 1.15 18.14
N ASN A 208 9.28 0.40 19.17
CA ASN A 208 9.99 0.88 20.36
C ASN A 208 9.32 2.12 21.01
N GLY A 209 7.99 2.11 21.10
CA GLY A 209 7.19 3.19 21.68
C GLY A 209 6.96 4.40 20.76
N LYS A 210 7.53 4.40 19.55
CA LYS A 210 7.29 5.46 18.55
C LYS A 210 6.28 4.99 17.51
N SER A 211 5.14 5.67 17.46
CA SER A 211 4.12 5.51 16.43
C SER A 211 4.58 6.06 15.08
N MET A 212 4.31 5.34 14.01
CA MET A 212 4.62 5.76 12.65
C MET A 212 3.65 5.16 11.63
N TYR A 213 3.65 5.73 10.43
CA TYR A 213 2.88 5.20 9.31
C TYR A 213 3.34 3.78 8.96
N ILE A 214 2.39 2.89 8.68
CA ILE A 214 2.66 1.45 8.46
C ILE A 214 3.63 1.20 7.30
N GLU A 215 3.61 2.03 6.26
CA GLU A 215 4.58 1.93 5.15
C GLU A 215 6.02 2.21 5.61
N HIS A 216 6.23 3.07 6.61
CA HIS A 216 7.55 3.36 7.21
C HIS A 216 7.99 2.16 8.03
N ALA A 217 7.10 1.68 8.90
CA ALA A 217 7.35 0.54 9.75
C ALA A 217 7.70 -0.70 8.91
N LYS A 218 7.03 -0.91 7.77
CA LYS A 218 7.29 -2.01 6.85
C LYS A 218 8.74 -2.06 6.37
N VAL A 219 9.33 -0.93 6.00
CA VAL A 219 10.74 -0.85 5.57
C VAL A 219 11.68 -1.19 6.72
N ILE A 220 11.46 -0.60 7.89
CA ILE A 220 12.31 -0.79 9.08
C ILE A 220 12.25 -2.25 9.54
N VAL A 221 11.04 -2.77 9.77
CA VAL A 221 10.81 -4.14 10.25
C VAL A 221 11.35 -5.16 9.25
N GLN A 222 11.12 -4.97 7.95
CA GLN A 222 11.62 -5.91 6.96
C GLN A 222 13.15 -5.90 6.90
N LYS A 223 13.80 -4.75 7.02
CA LYS A 223 15.27 -4.65 7.08
C LYS A 223 15.84 -5.41 8.28
N GLU A 224 15.24 -5.25 9.47
CA GLU A 224 15.65 -6.00 10.67
C GLU A 224 15.35 -7.50 10.55
N TRP A 225 14.23 -7.87 9.93
CA TRP A 225 13.91 -9.27 9.65
C TRP A 225 14.95 -9.92 8.75
N GLU A 226 15.33 -9.26 7.66
CA GLU A 226 16.33 -9.74 6.70
C GLU A 226 17.73 -9.83 7.32
N LYS A 227 18.12 -8.89 8.19
CA LYS A 227 19.36 -8.96 8.96
C LYS A 227 19.39 -10.15 9.92
N SER A 228 18.25 -10.49 10.52
CA SER A 228 18.14 -11.64 11.42
C SER A 228 18.21 -13.01 10.72
N ASN A 229 18.25 -13.02 9.38
CA ASN A 229 18.24 -14.23 8.54
C ASN A 229 17.09 -15.20 8.86
N LYS A 230 15.97 -14.69 9.40
CA LYS A 230 14.77 -15.47 9.70
C LYS A 230 14.04 -15.81 8.41
N LYS A 231 13.47 -17.02 8.36
CA LYS A 231 12.60 -17.46 7.26
C LYS A 231 11.30 -16.63 7.22
N PRO A 232 10.61 -16.55 6.07
CA PRO A 232 9.26 -15.99 5.99
C PRO A 232 8.32 -16.57 7.06
N LEU A 233 7.36 -15.77 7.54
CA LEU A 233 6.36 -16.22 8.50
C LEU A 233 5.44 -17.29 7.91
N LEU A 234 5.04 -17.08 6.65
CA LEU A 234 4.17 -17.99 5.91
C LEU A 234 5.00 -18.91 5.02
N LYS A 235 4.52 -20.15 4.89
CA LYS A 235 5.04 -21.14 3.93
C LYS A 235 3.88 -22.02 3.46
N LEU A 236 3.96 -22.48 2.21
CA LEU A 236 3.09 -23.54 1.71
C LEU A 236 3.47 -24.88 2.36
N THR A 237 2.52 -25.80 2.40
CA THR A 237 2.78 -27.21 2.74
C THR A 237 3.37 -27.93 1.53
N ASP A 238 4.04 -29.06 1.75
CA ASP A 238 4.61 -29.86 0.66
C ASP A 238 3.50 -30.42 -0.24
N GLU A 239 2.33 -30.73 0.33
CA GLU A 239 1.13 -31.13 -0.42
C GLU A 239 0.59 -29.99 -1.29
N ASP A 240 0.59 -28.75 -0.79
CA ASP A 240 0.17 -27.58 -1.55
C ASP A 240 1.13 -27.30 -2.71
N ILE A 241 2.44 -27.43 -2.49
CA ILE A 241 3.48 -27.28 -3.51
C ILE A 241 3.33 -28.37 -4.58
N LYS A 242 3.19 -29.64 -4.17
CA LYS A 242 2.99 -30.75 -5.10
C LYS A 242 1.74 -30.57 -5.96
N ALA A 243 0.62 -30.19 -5.35
CA ALA A 243 -0.64 -29.97 -6.07
C ALA A 243 -0.52 -28.84 -7.11
N GLY A 244 0.18 -27.75 -6.79
CA GLY A 244 0.40 -26.66 -7.74
C GLY A 244 1.26 -27.08 -8.93
N TRP A 245 2.33 -27.85 -8.70
CA TRP A 245 3.17 -28.39 -9.76
C TRP A 245 2.46 -29.43 -10.63
N ASP A 246 1.61 -30.26 -10.04
CA ASP A 246 0.77 -31.21 -10.79
C ASP A 246 -0.18 -30.46 -11.74
N LEU A 247 -0.86 -29.40 -11.27
CA LEU A 247 -1.72 -28.55 -12.11
C LEU A 247 -0.96 -27.82 -13.23
N LEU A 248 0.25 -27.32 -12.95
CA LEU A 248 1.09 -26.72 -13.98
C LEU A 248 1.51 -27.73 -15.06
N ALA A 249 1.82 -28.97 -14.66
CA ALA A 249 2.16 -30.04 -15.59
C ALA A 249 0.98 -30.40 -16.52
N GLU A 250 -0.23 -30.47 -15.97
CA GLU A 250 -1.45 -30.65 -16.76
C GLU A 250 -1.70 -29.50 -17.74
N SER A 251 -1.23 -28.29 -17.39
CA SER A 251 -1.34 -27.07 -18.21
C SER A 251 -0.18 -26.90 -19.21
N GLY A 252 0.70 -27.91 -19.38
CA GLY A 252 1.78 -27.91 -20.36
C GLY A 252 3.13 -27.38 -19.88
N ILE A 253 3.27 -27.02 -18.59
CA ILE A 253 4.55 -26.61 -18.00
C ILE A 253 5.26 -27.83 -17.42
N LYS A 254 6.42 -28.19 -17.98
CA LYS A 254 7.14 -29.41 -17.60
C LYS A 254 7.50 -29.43 -16.10
N LYS A 255 7.33 -30.61 -15.47
CA LYS A 255 7.82 -30.86 -14.11
C LYS A 255 9.34 -30.67 -14.07
N ASN A 256 9.84 -30.02 -13.02
CA ASN A 256 11.25 -29.62 -12.81
C ASN A 256 11.75 -28.44 -13.67
N SER A 257 10.91 -27.80 -14.48
CA SER A 257 11.24 -26.49 -15.06
C SER A 257 11.08 -25.37 -14.02
N TRP A 258 11.55 -24.18 -14.35
CA TRP A 258 11.27 -22.97 -13.58
C TRP A 258 10.29 -22.07 -14.33
N PHE A 259 9.49 -21.30 -13.58
CA PHE A 259 8.55 -20.35 -14.15
C PHE A 259 8.66 -18.99 -13.46
N VAL A 260 8.20 -17.96 -14.17
CA VAL A 260 8.05 -16.59 -13.68
C VAL A 260 6.58 -16.25 -13.72
N SER A 261 6.06 -15.71 -12.63
CA SER A 261 4.69 -15.20 -12.60
C SER A 261 4.68 -13.74 -13.04
N LEU A 262 3.75 -13.38 -13.93
CA LEU A 262 3.61 -12.05 -14.49
C LEU A 262 2.21 -11.50 -14.19
N HIS A 263 2.13 -10.36 -13.50
CA HIS A 263 0.89 -9.64 -13.23
C HIS A 263 0.99 -8.18 -13.68
N VAL A 264 0.32 -7.84 -14.79
CA VAL A 264 0.29 -6.45 -15.31
C VAL A 264 -1.10 -5.89 -15.14
N ARG A 265 -1.30 -4.98 -14.17
CA ARG A 265 -2.62 -4.41 -13.87
C ARG A 265 -3.20 -3.66 -15.08
N ASP A 266 -4.49 -3.88 -15.34
CA ASP A 266 -5.31 -3.04 -16.23
C ASP A 266 -6.65 -2.62 -15.56
N SER A 267 -7.45 -1.80 -16.25
CA SER A 267 -8.76 -1.35 -15.74
C SER A 267 -9.86 -2.40 -15.85
N GLY A 268 -9.66 -3.48 -16.60
CA GLY A 268 -10.60 -4.60 -16.72
C GLY A 268 -10.93 -5.19 -15.35
N TYR A 269 -9.95 -5.26 -14.46
CA TYR A 269 -10.14 -5.66 -13.06
C TYR A 269 -11.17 -4.79 -12.30
N LEU A 270 -11.12 -3.46 -12.43
CA LEU A 270 -11.99 -2.57 -11.66
C LEU A 270 -13.33 -2.28 -12.35
N LEU A 271 -13.30 -2.05 -13.67
CA LEU A 271 -14.42 -1.52 -14.43
C LEU A 271 -15.04 -2.55 -15.39
N GLY A 272 -14.46 -3.75 -15.48
CA GLY A 272 -14.89 -4.79 -16.42
C GLY A 272 -14.59 -4.46 -17.88
N LYS A 273 -13.84 -3.38 -18.13
CA LYS A 273 -13.36 -2.96 -19.44
C LYS A 273 -11.88 -2.60 -19.35
N PRO A 274 -10.99 -3.26 -20.11
CA PRO A 274 -9.62 -2.82 -20.27
C PRO A 274 -9.55 -1.38 -20.84
N ASP A 275 -8.47 -0.67 -20.50
CA ASP A 275 -8.15 0.70 -20.91
C ASP A 275 -9.21 1.79 -20.68
N ASP A 276 -10.12 1.60 -19.71
CA ASP A 276 -11.13 2.59 -19.34
C ASP A 276 -10.51 3.75 -18.54
N LYS A 277 -10.40 4.91 -19.19
CA LYS A 277 -9.84 6.14 -18.62
C LYS A 277 -10.67 6.73 -17.48
N ASN A 278 -11.88 6.21 -17.22
CA ASN A 278 -12.65 6.57 -16.03
C ASN A 278 -12.12 5.87 -14.77
N ASP A 279 -11.15 4.95 -14.88
CA ASP A 279 -10.46 4.39 -13.72
C ASP A 279 -9.67 5.50 -12.99
N SER A 280 -10.11 5.83 -11.77
CA SER A 280 -9.39 6.74 -10.89
C SER A 280 -7.98 6.24 -10.54
N ASN A 281 -7.71 4.95 -10.76
CA ASN A 281 -6.42 4.29 -10.61
C ASN A 281 -5.71 3.99 -11.93
N PHE A 282 -6.17 4.54 -13.06
CA PHE A 282 -5.56 4.31 -14.38
C PHE A 282 -4.04 4.54 -14.39
N TYR A 283 -3.54 5.48 -13.59
CA TYR A 283 -2.12 5.76 -13.43
C TYR A 283 -1.24 4.55 -13.03
N ARG A 284 -1.83 3.47 -12.48
CA ARG A 284 -1.14 2.23 -12.10
C ARG A 284 -1.17 1.14 -13.17
N ASN A 285 -1.95 1.33 -14.23
CA ASN A 285 -2.07 0.36 -15.31
C ASN A 285 -0.83 0.37 -16.20
N ALA A 286 -0.60 -0.73 -16.91
CA ALA A 286 0.34 -0.80 -18.02
C ALA A 286 -0.19 -1.76 -19.08
N ASP A 287 0.31 -1.65 -20.30
CA ASP A 287 -0.07 -2.57 -21.37
C ASP A 287 0.69 -3.90 -21.25
N ILE A 288 -0.03 -5.01 -21.20
CA ILE A 288 0.53 -6.36 -21.17
C ILE A 288 1.40 -6.65 -22.41
N ASP A 289 1.06 -6.07 -23.57
CA ASP A 289 1.79 -6.30 -24.82
C ASP A 289 3.21 -5.69 -24.78
N SER A 290 3.44 -4.69 -23.93
CA SER A 290 4.79 -4.14 -23.70
C SER A 290 5.77 -5.13 -23.08
N TYR A 291 5.29 -6.26 -22.53
CA TYR A 291 6.12 -7.30 -21.91
C TYR A 291 6.49 -8.43 -22.89
N ALA A 292 6.07 -8.39 -24.16
CA ALA A 292 6.31 -9.47 -25.11
C ALA A 292 7.80 -9.80 -25.31
N GLU A 293 8.67 -8.78 -25.41
CA GLU A 293 10.14 -8.96 -25.52
C GLU A 293 10.71 -9.64 -24.27
N ALA A 294 10.32 -9.15 -23.10
CA ALA A 294 10.70 -9.70 -21.81
C ALA A 294 10.29 -11.18 -21.62
N ILE A 295 9.09 -11.54 -22.07
CA ILE A 295 8.59 -12.93 -22.02
C ILE A 295 9.45 -13.82 -22.92
N LYS A 296 9.73 -13.38 -24.15
CA LYS A 296 10.60 -14.11 -25.09
C LYS A 296 12.00 -14.33 -24.51
N THR A 297 12.55 -13.36 -23.77
CA THR A 297 13.83 -13.51 -23.05
C THR A 297 13.76 -14.57 -21.95
N ILE A 298 12.68 -14.62 -21.17
CA ILE A 298 12.52 -15.65 -20.14
C ILE A 298 12.43 -17.05 -20.76
N VAL A 299 11.65 -17.17 -21.83
CA VAL A 299 11.47 -18.44 -22.56
C VAL A 299 12.77 -18.91 -23.21
N SER A 300 13.55 -18.00 -23.82
CA SER A 300 14.84 -18.35 -24.42
C SER A 300 15.89 -18.81 -23.39
N ARG A 301 15.74 -18.42 -22.12
CA ARG A 301 16.53 -18.94 -20.99
C ARG A 301 16.00 -20.28 -20.43
N GLY A 302 15.01 -20.88 -21.08
CA GLY A 302 14.41 -22.17 -20.70
C GLY A 302 13.37 -22.09 -19.59
N GLY A 303 12.89 -20.89 -19.25
CA GLY A 303 11.81 -20.69 -18.29
C GLY A 303 10.44 -20.64 -18.94
N TYR A 304 9.39 -20.76 -18.12
CA TYR A 304 8.02 -20.48 -18.52
C TYR A 304 7.54 -19.16 -17.92
N VAL A 305 6.53 -18.53 -18.53
CA VAL A 305 5.83 -17.39 -17.94
C VAL A 305 4.39 -17.78 -17.64
N VAL A 306 3.94 -17.56 -16.40
CA VAL A 306 2.53 -17.74 -16.01
C VAL A 306 1.90 -16.36 -15.80
N ARG A 307 1.00 -15.98 -16.70
CA ARG A 307 0.25 -14.72 -16.59
C ARG A 307 -0.88 -14.89 -15.59
N VAL A 308 -0.82 -14.15 -14.49
CA VAL A 308 -1.81 -14.20 -13.40
C VAL A 308 -2.60 -12.90 -13.33
N GLY A 309 -3.83 -12.96 -12.82
CA GLY A 309 -4.72 -11.80 -12.74
C GLY A 309 -6.19 -12.15 -12.67
N ASP A 310 -7.01 -11.13 -12.94
CA ASP A 310 -8.46 -11.24 -13.02
C ASP A 310 -8.90 -11.64 -14.44
N PRO A 311 -9.97 -12.46 -14.61
CA PRO A 311 -10.43 -12.91 -15.92
C PRO A 311 -10.97 -11.80 -16.83
N LYS A 312 -11.16 -10.58 -16.32
CA LYS A 312 -11.61 -9.43 -17.10
C LYS A 312 -10.45 -8.61 -17.69
N MET A 313 -9.21 -9.00 -17.39
CA MET A 313 -8.02 -8.32 -17.88
C MET A 313 -7.79 -8.60 -19.37
N LYS A 314 -7.11 -7.69 -20.07
CA LYS A 314 -6.82 -7.76 -21.51
C LYS A 314 -6.02 -9.03 -21.86
N TYR A 315 -6.47 -9.79 -22.87
CA TYR A 315 -5.65 -10.86 -23.46
C TYR A 315 -4.36 -10.29 -24.08
N MET A 316 -3.28 -11.05 -24.03
CA MET A 316 -2.09 -10.70 -24.80
C MET A 316 -2.38 -10.83 -26.29
N SER A 317 -1.91 -9.86 -27.08
CA SER A 317 -2.09 -9.86 -28.53
C SER A 317 -1.19 -10.89 -29.22
N ASP A 318 0.04 -11.03 -28.72
CA ASP A 318 1.02 -11.98 -29.22
C ASP A 318 0.73 -13.41 -28.72
N LYS A 319 0.81 -14.40 -29.61
CA LYS A 319 0.92 -15.82 -29.25
C LYS A 319 2.38 -16.16 -29.05
N ILE A 320 2.81 -16.33 -27.79
CA ILE A 320 4.19 -16.65 -27.43
C ILE A 320 4.23 -18.08 -26.90
N GLU A 321 5.05 -18.97 -27.45
CA GLU A 321 5.27 -20.30 -26.88
C GLU A 321 5.95 -20.17 -25.51
N GLY A 322 5.56 -20.99 -24.53
CA GLY A 322 6.11 -20.95 -23.17
C GLY A 322 5.42 -19.97 -22.22
N ILE A 323 4.36 -19.27 -22.66
CA ILE A 323 3.44 -18.57 -21.77
C ILE A 323 2.20 -19.42 -21.47
N PHE A 324 1.78 -19.42 -20.20
CA PHE A 324 0.49 -19.96 -19.77
C PHE A 324 -0.38 -18.82 -19.25
N ASP A 325 -1.53 -18.58 -19.90
CA ASP A 325 -2.49 -17.56 -19.49
C ASP A 325 -3.43 -18.07 -18.39
N TYR A 326 -2.88 -18.19 -17.18
CA TYR A 326 -3.63 -18.64 -16.01
C TYR A 326 -4.83 -17.73 -15.70
N ALA A 327 -4.74 -16.41 -15.92
CA ALA A 327 -5.81 -15.45 -15.64
C ALA A 327 -7.13 -15.75 -16.38
N HIS A 328 -7.05 -16.42 -17.54
CA HIS A 328 -8.20 -16.84 -18.35
C HIS A 328 -8.42 -18.36 -18.37
N SER A 329 -7.83 -19.08 -17.42
CA SER A 329 -7.94 -20.55 -17.33
C SER A 329 -8.97 -21.00 -16.29
N ASP A 330 -9.49 -22.21 -16.48
CA ASP A 330 -10.43 -22.84 -15.53
C ASP A 330 -9.75 -23.41 -14.27
N VAL A 331 -8.43 -23.53 -14.28
CA VAL A 331 -7.64 -24.04 -13.13
C VAL A 331 -7.40 -22.98 -12.04
N ARG A 332 -8.01 -21.79 -12.19
CA ARG A 332 -7.88 -20.69 -11.23
C ARG A 332 -8.46 -21.06 -9.87
N SER A 333 -7.68 -20.83 -8.82
CA SER A 333 -8.17 -20.95 -7.46
C SER A 333 -7.36 -20.08 -6.50
N ASN A 334 -7.96 -19.72 -5.36
CA ASN A 334 -7.29 -18.94 -4.32
C ASN A 334 -5.98 -19.59 -3.84
N LYS A 335 -5.93 -20.93 -3.77
CA LYS A 335 -4.72 -21.67 -3.41
C LYS A 335 -3.69 -21.62 -4.54
N MET A 336 -4.12 -21.76 -5.78
CA MET A 336 -3.24 -21.72 -6.95
C MET A 336 -2.64 -20.32 -7.17
N ASP A 337 -3.38 -19.25 -6.87
CA ASP A 337 -2.84 -17.88 -6.83
C ASP A 337 -1.62 -17.81 -5.91
N ILE A 338 -1.73 -18.31 -4.67
CA ILE A 338 -0.63 -18.27 -3.70
C ILE A 338 0.53 -19.18 -4.11
N PHE A 339 0.24 -20.35 -4.69
CA PHE A 339 1.28 -21.18 -5.28
C PHE A 339 2.06 -20.42 -6.36
N LEU A 340 1.37 -19.84 -7.35
CA LEU A 340 2.00 -19.11 -8.45
C LEU A 340 2.76 -17.87 -7.97
N PHE A 341 2.30 -17.21 -6.90
CA PHE A 341 2.95 -16.03 -6.37
C PHE A 341 4.21 -16.36 -5.56
N THR A 342 4.34 -17.60 -5.07
CA THR A 342 5.36 -17.95 -4.06
C THR A 342 6.36 -19.01 -4.52
N GLN A 343 6.02 -19.79 -5.56
CA GLN A 343 6.88 -20.87 -6.09
C GLN A 343 7.53 -20.50 -7.43
N CYS A 344 7.32 -19.28 -7.93
CA CYS A 344 8.01 -18.77 -9.11
C CYS A 344 9.46 -18.40 -8.80
N ARG A 345 10.31 -18.41 -9.82
CA ARG A 345 11.73 -18.03 -9.72
C ARG A 345 11.88 -16.56 -9.30
N PHE A 346 11.04 -15.70 -9.87
CA PHE A 346 10.80 -14.33 -9.44
C PHE A 346 9.41 -13.91 -9.93
N PHE A 347 8.88 -12.82 -9.38
CA PHE A 347 7.56 -12.29 -9.71
C PHE A 347 7.66 -10.94 -10.40
N ILE A 348 7.01 -10.77 -11.55
CA ILE A 348 6.95 -9.49 -12.27
C ILE A 348 5.59 -8.85 -12.01
N ALA A 349 5.57 -7.59 -11.55
CA ALA A 349 4.31 -6.88 -11.36
C ALA A 349 4.37 -5.38 -11.60
N THR A 350 3.19 -4.78 -11.79
CA THR A 350 2.93 -3.35 -11.60
C THR A 350 2.28 -3.07 -10.23
N ASN A 351 1.99 -1.80 -9.90
CA ASN A 351 1.52 -1.43 -8.56
C ASN A 351 0.11 -1.95 -8.26
N SER A 352 0.05 -3.12 -7.63
CA SER A 352 -1.17 -3.90 -7.45
C SER A 352 -1.04 -4.81 -6.22
N GLY A 353 -2.18 -5.29 -5.71
CA GLY A 353 -2.20 -6.14 -4.51
C GLY A 353 -1.43 -7.46 -4.63
N PRO A 354 -1.47 -8.17 -5.78
CA PRO A 354 -0.72 -9.41 -5.95
C PRO A 354 0.79 -9.27 -5.69
N LEU A 355 1.40 -8.11 -6.01
CA LEU A 355 2.80 -7.79 -5.75
C LEU A 355 3.22 -8.01 -4.28
N LEU A 356 2.30 -7.82 -3.33
CA LEU A 356 2.69 -7.85 -1.92
C LEU A 356 2.87 -9.28 -1.38
N VAL A 357 2.25 -10.28 -2.01
CA VAL A 357 2.37 -11.68 -1.61
C VAL A 357 3.78 -12.24 -1.85
N PRO A 358 4.39 -12.20 -3.05
CA PRO A 358 5.75 -12.70 -3.25
C PRO A 358 6.74 -12.07 -2.25
N CYS A 359 6.59 -10.78 -1.94
CA CYS A 359 7.43 -10.08 -0.96
C CYS A 359 7.36 -10.71 0.45
N ILE A 360 6.17 -11.04 0.97
CA ILE A 360 6.06 -11.64 2.32
C ILE A 360 6.60 -13.08 2.36
N PHE A 361 6.65 -13.78 1.22
CA PHE A 361 7.28 -15.09 1.07
C PHE A 361 8.77 -15.03 0.68
N ASN A 362 9.36 -13.82 0.61
CA ASN A 362 10.74 -13.59 0.23
C ASN A 362 11.10 -14.10 -1.18
N VAL A 363 10.14 -14.08 -2.10
CA VAL A 363 10.38 -14.32 -3.53
C VAL A 363 10.97 -13.06 -4.16
N PRO A 364 12.00 -13.15 -5.02
CA PRO A 364 12.52 -11.99 -5.75
C PRO A 364 11.46 -11.34 -6.65
N VAL A 365 11.51 -10.02 -6.77
CA VAL A 365 10.47 -9.24 -7.46
C VAL A 365 11.07 -8.29 -8.50
N VAL A 366 10.41 -8.20 -9.65
CA VAL A 366 10.65 -7.20 -10.68
C VAL A 366 9.43 -6.26 -10.70
N TYR A 367 9.58 -5.10 -10.08
CA TYR A 367 8.50 -4.14 -9.89
C TYR A 367 8.57 -3.03 -10.96
N THR A 368 7.73 -3.16 -11.97
CA THR A 368 7.73 -2.32 -13.17
C THR A 368 6.65 -1.26 -13.10
N ASN A 369 6.80 -0.19 -13.89
CA ASN A 369 5.77 0.83 -14.04
C ASN A 369 5.32 1.41 -12.68
N VAL A 370 6.27 1.62 -11.76
CA VAL A 370 5.97 2.05 -10.38
C VAL A 370 5.43 3.47 -10.35
N LEU A 371 4.22 3.64 -9.81
CA LEU A 371 3.65 4.90 -9.33
C LEU A 371 2.74 4.64 -8.14
N PRO A 372 2.66 5.54 -7.15
CA PRO A 372 3.36 6.83 -7.09
C PRO A 372 4.86 6.69 -6.86
N ILE A 373 5.66 7.63 -7.37
CA ILE A 373 7.13 7.57 -7.32
C ILE A 373 7.66 7.52 -5.87
N ILE A 374 6.94 8.11 -4.91
CA ILE A 374 7.32 8.05 -3.49
C ILE A 374 7.37 6.61 -2.93
N GLN A 375 6.63 5.68 -3.55
CA GLN A 375 6.63 4.28 -3.13
C GLN A 375 7.86 3.56 -3.66
N ARG A 376 8.67 3.02 -2.74
CA ARG A 376 9.81 2.17 -3.05
C ARG A 376 9.57 0.73 -2.57
N PRO A 377 10.26 -0.25 -3.17
CA PRO A 377 10.26 -1.60 -2.63
C PRO A 377 10.78 -1.65 -1.19
N TRP A 378 10.13 -2.48 -0.36
CA TRP A 378 10.53 -2.65 1.05
C TRP A 378 11.28 -3.97 1.30
N THR A 379 11.57 -4.78 0.28
CA THR A 379 12.35 -6.03 0.40
C THR A 379 13.64 -5.94 -0.40
N LYS A 380 14.70 -6.61 0.07
CA LYS A 380 16.05 -6.51 -0.55
C LYS A 380 16.18 -7.10 -1.95
N ASN A 381 15.41 -8.15 -2.26
CA ASN A 381 15.48 -8.87 -3.53
C ASN A 381 14.52 -8.30 -4.58
N THR A 382 14.30 -6.98 -4.59
CA THR A 382 13.42 -6.33 -5.55
C THR A 382 14.20 -5.39 -6.46
N LEU A 383 14.12 -5.63 -7.77
CA LEU A 383 14.50 -4.65 -8.78
C LEU A 383 13.26 -3.87 -9.22
N TYR A 384 13.37 -2.55 -9.42
CA TYR A 384 12.22 -1.75 -9.83
C TYR A 384 12.53 -0.64 -10.84
N SER A 385 11.51 -0.26 -11.62
CA SER A 385 11.55 0.88 -12.53
C SER A 385 10.25 1.69 -12.42
N PRO A 386 10.30 2.99 -12.07
CA PRO A 386 9.12 3.84 -12.05
C PRO A 386 8.66 4.21 -13.46
N LYS A 387 7.42 4.67 -13.58
CA LYS A 387 7.00 5.42 -14.77
C LYS A 387 7.68 6.78 -14.79
N LEU A 388 7.90 7.34 -15.98
CA LEU A 388 8.38 8.71 -16.11
C LEU A 388 7.20 9.69 -16.06
N LEU A 389 7.43 10.86 -15.46
CA LEU A 389 6.45 11.93 -15.40
C LEU A 389 6.92 13.09 -16.28
N LYS A 390 6.09 13.51 -17.23
CA LYS A 390 6.37 14.62 -18.14
C LYS A 390 5.52 15.82 -17.78
N SER A 391 6.15 16.98 -17.57
CA SER A 391 5.46 18.26 -17.46
C SER A 391 4.94 18.66 -18.85
N ASN A 392 3.63 18.76 -19.02
CA ASN A 392 3.05 19.21 -20.30
C ASN A 392 3.23 20.73 -20.48
N LYS A 393 3.42 21.48 -19.39
CA LYS A 393 3.69 22.91 -19.44
C LYS A 393 5.09 23.21 -19.97
N GLU A 394 6.08 22.43 -19.53
CA GLU A 394 7.50 22.60 -19.91
C GLU A 394 7.94 21.66 -21.02
N ASN A 395 7.05 20.74 -21.43
CA ASN A 395 7.27 19.73 -22.45
C ASN A 395 8.53 18.85 -22.24
N ARG A 396 8.92 18.61 -20.99
CA ARG A 396 10.09 17.79 -20.61
C ARG A 396 9.78 16.78 -19.50
N ILE A 397 10.64 15.77 -19.37
CA ILE A 397 10.61 14.84 -18.25
C ILE A 397 11.00 15.59 -16.96
N LEU A 398 10.25 15.35 -15.89
CA LEU A 398 10.55 15.85 -14.56
C LEU A 398 11.68 15.03 -13.95
N THR A 399 12.58 15.70 -13.24
CA THR A 399 13.64 15.04 -12.49
C THR A 399 13.08 14.39 -11.22
N LEU A 400 13.78 13.37 -10.68
CA LEU A 400 13.37 12.77 -9.41
C LEU A 400 13.32 13.80 -8.27
N LYS A 401 14.27 14.74 -8.24
CA LYS A 401 14.31 15.82 -7.23
C LYS A 401 13.04 16.67 -7.29
N GLU A 402 12.64 17.13 -8.48
CA GLU A 402 11.41 17.93 -8.66
C GLU A 402 10.16 17.16 -8.23
N ILE A 403 10.10 15.86 -8.55
CA ILE A 403 8.95 15.02 -8.20
C ILE A 403 8.87 14.79 -6.69
N LEU A 404 10.00 14.52 -6.03
CA LEU A 404 10.07 14.20 -4.61
C LEU A 404 9.94 15.45 -3.72
N GLU A 405 10.45 16.59 -4.16
CA GLU A 405 10.37 17.87 -3.45
C GLU A 405 8.96 18.48 -3.49
N SER A 406 8.14 18.06 -4.47
CA SER A 406 6.77 18.51 -4.63
C SER A 406 5.73 17.48 -4.14
N ASP A 407 4.45 17.83 -4.25
CA ASP A 407 3.33 16.93 -4.00
C ASP A 407 3.18 15.83 -5.06
N ILE A 408 3.81 15.98 -6.24
CA ILE A 408 3.68 15.11 -7.41
C ILE A 408 4.05 13.66 -7.08
N GLY A 409 5.12 13.46 -6.31
CA GLY A 409 5.56 12.13 -5.89
C GLY A 409 4.50 11.36 -5.10
N LYS A 410 3.48 12.04 -4.55
CA LYS A 410 2.44 11.50 -3.65
C LYS A 410 1.05 11.52 -4.31
N PHE A 411 0.96 11.47 -5.63
CA PHE A 411 -0.34 11.38 -6.32
C PHE A 411 -0.86 9.94 -6.37
N TYR A 412 -2.00 9.71 -5.71
CA TYR A 412 -2.65 8.41 -5.54
C TYR A 412 -3.91 8.23 -6.41
N ASN A 413 -4.17 9.16 -7.34
CA ASN A 413 -5.20 9.00 -8.35
C ASN A 413 -4.84 9.71 -9.65
N THR A 414 -5.39 9.23 -10.77
CA THR A 414 -5.15 9.74 -12.12
C THR A 414 -5.50 11.23 -12.24
N ARG A 415 -6.55 11.68 -11.52
CA ARG A 415 -7.02 13.06 -11.58
C ARG A 415 -5.95 14.05 -11.11
N GLN A 416 -5.21 13.76 -10.05
CA GLN A 416 -4.13 14.63 -9.57
C GLN A 416 -3.06 14.91 -10.63
N TYR A 417 -2.66 13.89 -11.40
CA TYR A 417 -1.72 14.07 -12.52
C TYR A 417 -2.31 14.96 -13.62
N THR A 418 -3.57 14.70 -14.01
CA THR A 418 -4.24 15.48 -15.07
C THR A 418 -4.44 16.95 -14.69
N GLU A 419 -4.88 17.24 -13.46
CA GLU A 419 -5.08 18.61 -12.96
C GLU A 419 -3.77 19.40 -12.84
N ARG A 420 -2.64 18.70 -12.72
CA ARG A 420 -1.30 19.31 -12.69
C ARG A 420 -0.63 19.34 -14.06
N TYR A 421 -1.34 18.96 -15.12
CA TYR A 421 -0.84 18.90 -16.49
C TYR A 421 0.39 18.01 -16.63
N ILE A 422 0.36 16.83 -16.00
CA ILE A 422 1.44 15.84 -16.02
C ILE A 422 1.00 14.64 -16.84
N SER A 423 1.81 14.26 -17.83
CA SER A 423 1.66 13.00 -18.56
C SER A 423 2.46 11.90 -17.88
N ILE A 424 1.86 10.71 -17.81
CA ILE A 424 2.50 9.50 -17.29
C ILE A 424 3.01 8.70 -18.49
N ILE A 425 4.27 8.28 -18.43
CA ILE A 425 4.94 7.53 -19.50
C ILE A 425 5.39 6.19 -18.94
N ASP A 426 4.84 5.13 -19.53
CA ASP A 426 5.14 3.74 -19.18
C ASP A 426 6.58 3.37 -19.54
N ASN A 427 7.12 2.36 -18.86
CA ASN A 427 8.39 1.77 -19.27
C ASN A 427 8.25 1.17 -20.67
N THR A 428 9.25 1.41 -21.51
CA THR A 428 9.31 0.82 -22.86
C THR A 428 9.59 -0.68 -22.80
N ALA A 429 9.25 -1.42 -23.86
CA ALA A 429 9.54 -2.86 -23.95
C ALA A 429 11.03 -3.19 -23.71
N HIS A 430 11.92 -2.34 -24.26
CA HIS A 430 13.36 -2.46 -24.05
C HIS A 430 13.78 -2.26 -22.58
N GLU A 431 13.20 -1.26 -21.89
CA GLU A 431 13.49 -1.03 -20.46
C GLU A 431 12.95 -2.14 -19.57
N LEU A 432 11.79 -2.69 -19.90
CA LEU A 432 11.21 -3.85 -19.21
C LEU A 432 12.11 -5.09 -19.39
N ASN A 433 12.54 -5.35 -20.63
CA ASN A 433 13.43 -6.47 -20.94
C ASN A 433 14.80 -6.33 -20.25
N ALA A 434 15.40 -5.13 -20.26
CA ALA A 434 16.66 -4.85 -19.58
C ALA A 434 16.58 -5.13 -18.07
N LEU A 435 15.49 -4.71 -17.40
CA LEU A 435 15.28 -4.99 -15.98
C LEU A 435 15.14 -6.49 -15.69
N ILE A 436 14.53 -7.24 -16.59
CA ILE A 436 14.34 -8.69 -16.47
C ILE A 436 15.65 -9.44 -16.71
N LEU A 437 16.45 -9.02 -17.68
CA LEU A 437 17.81 -9.51 -17.87
C LEU A 437 18.67 -9.26 -16.64
N GLU A 438 18.58 -8.07 -16.04
CA GLU A 438 19.26 -7.76 -14.79
C GLU A 438 18.84 -8.73 -13.67
N MET A 439 17.55 -8.98 -13.48
CA MET A 439 17.07 -9.95 -12.48
C MET A 439 17.56 -11.37 -12.76
N LEU A 440 17.50 -11.83 -14.01
CA LEU A 440 17.96 -13.16 -14.39
C LEU A 440 19.45 -13.32 -14.08
N ASN A 441 20.28 -12.37 -14.52
CA ASN A 441 21.72 -12.39 -14.27
C ASN A 441 22.05 -12.28 -12.77
N TYR A 442 21.27 -11.50 -12.00
CA TYR A 442 21.38 -11.42 -10.55
C TYR A 442 21.13 -12.77 -9.89
N LEU A 443 20.06 -13.46 -10.27
CA LEU A 443 19.72 -14.78 -9.74
C LEU A 443 20.65 -15.91 -10.23
N ASP A 444 21.25 -15.75 -11.41
CA ASP A 444 22.28 -16.64 -11.95
C ASP A 444 23.65 -16.44 -11.25
N GLY A 445 23.80 -15.38 -10.44
CA GLY A 445 25.08 -15.04 -9.81
C GLY A 445 26.11 -14.47 -10.78
N SER A 446 25.70 -14.10 -12.00
CA SER A 446 26.56 -13.60 -13.06
C SER A 446 26.54 -12.07 -13.19
N LEU A 447 25.81 -11.37 -12.31
CA LEU A 447 25.70 -9.92 -12.32
C LEU A 447 26.69 -9.30 -11.32
N GLU A 448 27.58 -8.46 -11.84
CA GLU A 448 28.43 -7.59 -11.05
C GLU A 448 28.02 -6.13 -11.25
N TYR A 449 27.78 -5.43 -10.14
CA TYR A 449 27.53 -3.99 -10.15
C TYR A 449 28.85 -3.24 -10.00
N THR A 450 29.04 -2.18 -10.80
CA THR A 450 30.23 -1.33 -10.68
C THR A 450 30.13 -0.42 -9.45
N ASP A 451 31.25 0.17 -9.04
CA ASP A 451 31.27 1.18 -7.98
C ASP A 451 30.37 2.37 -8.31
N GLU A 452 30.33 2.79 -9.58
CA GLU A 452 29.44 3.84 -10.06
C GLU A 452 27.95 3.44 -9.91
N ASP A 453 27.61 2.19 -10.25
CA ASP A 453 26.25 1.67 -10.08
C ASP A 453 25.82 1.75 -8.61
N ASN A 454 26.70 1.37 -7.69
CA ASN A 454 26.43 1.39 -6.25
C ASN A 454 26.35 2.82 -5.71
N ALA A 455 27.25 3.71 -6.12
CA ALA A 455 27.21 5.13 -5.76
C ALA A 455 25.90 5.80 -6.22
N ASN A 456 25.41 5.47 -7.42
CA ASN A 456 24.13 6.00 -7.91
C ASN A 456 22.93 5.50 -7.09
N GLN A 457 22.94 4.25 -6.63
CA GLN A 457 21.89 3.76 -5.72
C GLN A 457 21.94 4.42 -4.34
N GLU A 458 23.13 4.68 -3.81
CA GLU A 458 23.29 5.38 -2.53
C GLU A 458 22.75 6.80 -2.61
N LYS A 459 23.13 7.56 -3.67
CA LYS A 459 22.59 8.91 -3.93
C LYS A 459 21.07 8.89 -4.06
N LEU A 460 20.53 7.93 -4.80
CA LEU A 460 19.09 7.71 -4.91
C LEU A 460 18.47 7.43 -3.53
N GLY A 461 19.09 6.59 -2.71
CA GLY A 461 18.71 6.32 -1.31
C GLY A 461 18.60 7.61 -0.49
N ASN A 462 19.66 8.43 -0.52
CA ASN A 462 19.74 9.69 0.21
C ASN A 462 18.69 10.71 -0.26
N LEU A 463 18.43 10.79 -1.57
CA LEU A 463 17.40 11.67 -2.14
C LEU A 463 16.02 11.32 -1.60
N TYR A 464 15.67 10.02 -1.61
CA TYR A 464 14.41 9.57 -1.03
C TYR A 464 14.38 9.78 0.48
N LEU A 465 15.46 9.45 1.21
CA LEU A 465 15.50 9.67 2.65
C LEU A 465 15.22 11.14 3.01
N LYS A 466 15.75 12.08 2.23
CA LYS A 466 15.52 13.52 2.42
C LYS A 466 14.06 13.92 2.25
N TYR A 467 13.43 13.55 1.13
CA TYR A 467 12.12 14.09 0.75
C TYR A 467 10.93 13.23 1.20
N SER A 468 11.18 11.93 1.26
CA SER A 468 10.18 10.94 1.57
C SER A 468 10.26 10.51 3.04
N LYS A 469 11.41 10.72 3.70
CA LYS A 469 11.74 10.17 5.03
C LYS A 469 11.72 8.63 5.07
N TYR A 470 11.55 7.96 3.93
CA TYR A 470 11.57 6.51 3.81
C TYR A 470 12.95 5.99 3.42
N GLY A 471 13.37 4.91 4.07
CA GLY A 471 14.45 4.07 3.55
C GLY A 471 13.98 3.25 2.35
N ASN A 472 14.93 2.56 1.71
CA ASN A 472 14.65 1.64 0.63
C ASN A 472 15.42 0.34 0.86
N ASN A 473 14.79 -0.78 0.55
CA ASN A 473 15.45 -2.07 0.58
C ASN A 473 15.71 -2.62 -0.83
N GLY A 474 14.93 -2.23 -1.87
CA GLY A 474 15.14 -2.69 -3.25
C GLY A 474 16.21 -1.91 -4.03
N ARG A 475 16.33 -2.15 -5.33
CA ARG A 475 17.27 -1.45 -6.22
C ARG A 475 16.56 -0.96 -7.47
N MET A 476 16.78 0.30 -7.86
CA MET A 476 16.27 0.75 -9.16
C MET A 476 17.09 0.09 -10.27
N GLY A 477 16.47 -0.39 -11.34
CA GLY A 477 17.18 -1.04 -12.44
C GLY A 477 18.37 -0.22 -12.92
N ARG A 478 19.54 -0.85 -13.06
CA ARG A 478 20.81 -0.20 -13.36
C ARG A 478 20.72 0.65 -14.63
N ASP A 479 20.23 0.04 -15.70
CA ASP A 479 20.18 0.68 -17.02
C ASP A 479 19.13 1.80 -17.06
N PHE A 480 18.01 1.62 -16.35
CA PHE A 480 16.99 2.64 -16.20
C PHE A 480 17.49 3.87 -15.43
N LEU A 481 18.15 3.64 -14.28
CA LEU A 481 18.72 4.71 -13.46
C LEU A 481 19.80 5.48 -14.22
N LYS A 482 20.69 4.76 -14.92
CA LYS A 482 21.73 5.36 -15.79
C LYS A 482 21.15 6.21 -16.91
N LYS A 483 20.10 5.74 -17.56
CA LYS A 483 19.49 6.43 -18.70
C LYS A 483 18.74 7.70 -18.31
N HIS A 484 18.00 7.66 -17.19
CA HIS A 484 17.02 8.71 -16.90
C HIS A 484 17.39 9.65 -15.76
N PHE A 485 18.18 9.20 -14.79
CA PHE A 485 18.32 9.92 -13.52
C PHE A 485 19.76 10.11 -13.05
N SER A 486 20.74 9.36 -13.54
CA SER A 486 22.14 9.42 -13.06
C SER A 486 22.69 10.85 -13.06
N GLU A 487 22.58 11.57 -14.18
CA GLU A 487 23.04 12.96 -14.31
C GLU A 487 22.31 13.92 -13.36
N GLN A 488 21.05 13.64 -13.05
CA GLN A 488 20.20 14.46 -12.18
C GLN A 488 20.47 14.22 -10.68
N LEU A 489 21.17 13.13 -10.32
CA LEU A 489 21.53 12.83 -8.93
C LEU A 489 22.71 13.69 -8.43
N PHE A 490 23.37 14.44 -9.32
CA PHE A 490 24.53 15.29 -9.00
C PHE A 490 24.18 16.76 -8.70
N ILE A 491 22.88 17.14 -8.69
CA ILE A 491 22.41 18.53 -8.59
C ILE A 491 21.59 18.81 -7.32
#